data_AF-A0AAD7QVI1-F1
#
_entry.id   AF-A0AAD7QVI1-F1
#
_cell.length_a   1.000
_cell.length_b   1.000
_cell.length_c   1.000
_cell.angle_alpha   90.00
_cell.angle_beta   90.00
_cell.angle_gamma   90.00
#
_symmetry.space_group_name_H-M   'P 1'
#
loop_
_entity.id
_entity.type
_entity.pdbx_description
1 polymer ?
#
loop_
_entity_poly.entity_id
_entity_poly.type
_entity_poly.pdbx_seq_one_letter_code
_entity_poly.pdbx_strand_id
1 'polypeptide(L)'
;MRPTTVNCLRFFKDRLIPEMRKSPQGRRNRLTTKNGNKDFYKGTGSANMGWHTKHGKYIIDYHKVRTYVVPEGLATTKLGPYVSNVLPAVLNEFKGYKYGAYDGKLYIDKYKEYLIYGADESPESRRNESWVERG
;
A
#
# COMPACT_ATOMS: atom_id res chain seq x y z
N MET A 1 49.09 -15.79 62.70
CA MET A 1 48.66 -16.25 61.35
C MET A 1 47.16 -16.45 61.36
N ARG A 2 46.39 -15.59 60.67
CA ARG A 2 44.98 -15.81 60.36
C ARG A 2 44.82 -15.69 58.85
N PRO A 3 44.15 -16.62 58.17
CA PRO A 3 43.93 -16.52 56.73
C PRO A 3 42.96 -15.37 56.44
N THR A 4 43.35 -14.45 55.57
CA THR A 4 42.47 -13.39 55.07
C THR A 4 41.44 -14.00 54.12
N THR A 5 40.26 -14.29 54.64
CA THR A 5 39.05 -14.46 53.83
C THR A 5 38.62 -13.12 53.29
N VAL A 6 38.85 -12.84 51.99
CA VAL A 6 37.86 -12.23 51.09
C VAL A 6 38.44 -12.07 49.70
N ASN A 7 37.99 -12.91 48.78
CA ASN A 7 37.70 -12.46 47.42
C ASN A 7 36.65 -13.38 46.78
N CYS A 8 35.48 -13.46 47.44
CA CYS A 8 34.32 -14.23 46.97
C CYS A 8 33.27 -13.34 46.25
N LEU A 9 33.68 -12.19 45.69
CA LEU A 9 32.76 -11.27 45.00
C LEU A 9 33.27 -10.85 43.61
N ARG A 10 33.74 -11.81 42.82
CA ARG A 10 33.93 -11.63 41.36
C ARG A 10 33.24 -12.75 40.57
N PHE A 11 32.03 -13.13 40.96
CA PHE A 11 31.26 -14.14 40.25
C PHE A 11 29.79 -13.79 40.00
N PHE A 12 29.36 -12.56 40.33
CA PHE A 12 27.97 -12.14 40.16
C PHE A 12 27.78 -10.79 39.48
N LYS A 13 28.79 -10.30 38.76
CA LYS A 13 28.74 -9.00 38.04
C LYS A 13 29.05 -9.09 36.55
N ASP A 14 28.97 -10.29 35.96
CA ASP A 14 29.23 -10.51 34.53
C ASP A 14 27.95 -10.66 33.69
N ARG A 15 26.78 -10.28 34.24
CA ARG A 15 25.52 -10.33 33.49
C ARG A 15 24.55 -9.17 33.74
N LEU A 16 25.07 -8.02 34.18
CA LEU A 16 24.37 -6.76 33.95
C LEU A 16 24.85 -6.23 32.61
N ILE A 17 24.10 -6.56 31.56
CA ILE A 17 24.35 -6.26 30.15
C ILE A 17 24.83 -4.81 29.99
N PRO A 18 26.13 -4.55 29.78
CA PRO A 18 26.56 -3.24 29.34
C PRO A 18 26.74 -3.33 27.83
N GLU A 19 25.81 -2.72 27.11
CA GLU A 19 25.95 -2.42 25.69
C GLU A 19 25.77 -3.60 24.73
N MET A 20 25.05 -3.34 23.64
CA MET A 20 24.83 -4.30 22.56
C MET A 20 26.19 -4.85 22.09
N ARG A 21 26.33 -6.18 22.12
CA ARG A 21 27.50 -6.89 21.60
C ARG A 21 27.70 -6.48 20.14
N LYS A 22 28.70 -5.63 19.86
CA LYS A 22 29.04 -5.16 18.51
C LYS A 22 29.36 -6.39 17.65
N SER A 23 28.39 -6.84 16.85
CA SER A 23 28.65 -7.82 15.81
C SER A 23 29.54 -7.17 14.75
N PRO A 24 30.49 -7.89 14.12
CA PRO A 24 31.23 -7.37 12.98
C PRO A 24 30.25 -7.17 11.82
N GLN A 25 29.63 -5.99 11.76
CA GLN A 25 28.68 -5.63 10.73
C GLN A 25 29.40 -5.51 9.39
N GLY A 26 28.83 -6.13 8.36
CA GLY A 26 29.34 -6.03 6.99
C GLY A 26 29.47 -4.56 6.58
N ARG A 27 30.68 -4.14 6.19
CA ARG A 27 30.98 -2.73 5.84
C ARG A 27 30.30 -2.26 4.54
N ARG A 28 29.63 -3.14 3.80
CA ARG A 28 28.96 -2.88 2.51
C ARG A 28 27.43 -2.83 2.64
N ASN A 29 26.93 -2.21 3.70
CA ASN A 29 25.49 -1.97 3.84
C ASN A 29 25.09 -0.70 3.07
N ARG A 30 23.87 -0.67 2.53
CA ARG A 30 23.33 0.52 1.86
C ARG A 30 23.23 1.67 2.87
N LEU A 31 23.85 2.81 2.56
CA LEU A 31 23.77 4.01 3.40
C LEU A 31 22.32 4.45 3.57
N THR A 32 21.91 4.88 4.77
CA THR A 32 20.59 5.49 4.99
C THR A 32 20.71 7.02 5.03
N THR A 33 19.60 7.72 5.22
CA THR A 33 19.60 9.18 5.45
C THR A 33 20.31 9.60 6.73
N LYS A 34 20.58 8.66 7.65
CA LYS A 34 21.25 8.91 8.94
C LYS A 34 22.74 8.60 8.92
N ASN A 35 23.25 8.02 7.84
CA ASN A 35 24.68 7.75 7.67
C ASN A 35 25.33 8.92 6.92
N GLY A 36 26.67 9.03 7.00
CA GLY A 36 27.45 10.02 6.25
C GLY A 36 27.72 11.33 7.02
N ASN A 37 28.38 12.27 6.33
CA ASN A 37 28.68 13.61 6.85
C ASN A 37 27.55 14.60 6.52
N LYS A 38 27.65 15.85 7.01
CA LYS A 38 26.67 16.93 6.83
C LYS A 38 26.31 17.20 5.36
N ASP A 39 27.26 17.02 4.43
CA ASP A 39 27.05 17.27 3.00
C ASP A 39 26.33 16.12 2.28
N PHE A 40 26.21 14.96 2.95
CA PHE A 40 25.57 13.80 2.36
C PHE A 40 24.04 13.89 2.50
N TYR A 41 23.39 14.39 1.45
CA TYR A 41 21.93 14.38 1.35
C TYR A 41 21.45 13.24 0.43
N LYS A 42 20.77 12.24 1.02
CA LYS A 42 20.23 11.09 0.28
C LYS A 42 18.78 11.24 -0.17
N GLY A 43 17.92 11.85 0.66
CA GLY A 43 16.46 11.91 0.45
C GLY A 43 15.69 10.63 0.82
N THR A 44 14.35 10.74 0.86
CA THR A 44 13.40 9.68 1.29
C THR A 44 12.37 9.29 0.23
N GLY A 45 12.52 9.73 -1.01
CA GLY A 45 11.52 9.52 -2.08
C GLY A 45 10.27 10.40 -1.97
N SER A 46 10.21 11.31 -1.01
CA SER A 46 9.07 12.21 -0.80
C SER A 46 9.12 13.48 -1.66
N ALA A 47 10.28 13.80 -2.23
CA ALA A 47 10.58 15.11 -2.80
C ALA A 47 10.49 15.13 -4.34
N ASN A 48 9.73 16.09 -4.86
CA ASN A 48 9.85 16.76 -6.17
C ASN A 48 8.57 17.61 -6.34
N MET A 49 8.41 18.66 -5.54
CA MET A 49 7.18 19.46 -5.45
C MET A 49 7.35 20.87 -6.01
N GLY A 50 8.45 21.12 -6.72
CA GLY A 50 8.93 22.45 -7.05
C GLY A 50 10.43 22.44 -7.31
N TRP A 51 11.08 23.60 -7.21
CA TRP A 51 12.50 23.74 -7.53
C TRP A 51 13.25 24.61 -6.52
N HIS A 52 14.57 24.39 -6.44
CA HIS A 52 15.47 25.25 -5.67
C HIS A 52 15.78 26.54 -6.44
N THR A 53 15.88 27.66 -5.73
CA THR A 53 16.32 28.93 -6.31
C THR A 53 17.85 29.01 -6.32
N LYS A 54 18.40 29.97 -7.08
CA LYS A 54 19.84 30.28 -7.11
C LYS A 54 20.44 30.49 -5.71
N HIS A 55 19.65 30.96 -4.76
CA HIS A 55 20.08 31.29 -3.39
C HIS A 55 19.69 30.22 -2.36
N GLY A 56 19.40 28.98 -2.79
CA GLY A 56 19.14 27.85 -1.89
C GLY A 56 17.75 27.83 -1.24
N LYS A 57 16.86 28.78 -1.56
CA LYS A 57 15.45 28.70 -1.17
C LYS A 57 14.73 27.63 -2.00
N TYR A 58 13.53 27.24 -1.58
CA TYR A 58 12.68 26.32 -2.33
C TYR A 58 11.36 27.00 -2.69
N ILE A 59 10.96 26.93 -3.96
CA ILE A 59 9.67 27.41 -4.44
C ILE A 59 8.80 26.19 -4.75
N ILE A 60 7.59 26.16 -4.18
CA ILE A 60 6.62 25.07 -4.37
C ILE A 60 5.81 25.36 -5.63
N ASP A 61 5.68 24.36 -6.50
CA ASP A 61 4.75 24.35 -7.62
C ASP A 61 3.47 23.62 -7.21
N TYR A 62 2.40 24.36 -7.00
CA TYR A 62 1.11 23.81 -6.55
C TYR A 62 0.48 22.86 -7.57
N HIS A 63 0.82 22.94 -8.86
CA HIS A 63 0.35 21.98 -9.87
C HIS A 63 0.97 20.58 -9.68
N LYS A 64 2.12 20.52 -9.00
CA LYS A 64 2.83 19.27 -8.70
C LYS A 64 2.49 18.70 -7.33
N VAL A 65 1.74 19.46 -6.51
CA VAL A 65 1.34 19.04 -5.16
C VAL A 65 0.34 17.90 -5.22
N ARG A 66 0.69 16.77 -4.59
CA ARG A 66 -0.17 15.58 -4.51
C ARG A 66 -1.36 15.88 -3.59
N THR A 67 -2.55 15.89 -4.15
CA THR A 67 -3.82 16.05 -3.42
C THR A 67 -4.57 14.72 -3.35
N TYR A 68 -5.13 14.39 -2.19
CA TYR A 68 -6.04 13.26 -2.04
C TYR A 68 -7.48 13.76 -2.17
N VAL A 69 -8.09 13.56 -3.33
CA VAL A 69 -9.47 13.99 -3.61
C VAL A 69 -10.43 13.02 -2.95
N VAL A 70 -11.24 13.51 -2.02
CA VAL A 70 -12.24 12.73 -1.30
C VAL A 70 -13.58 12.85 -2.04
N PRO A 71 -14.26 11.73 -2.40
CA PRO A 71 -15.55 11.79 -3.05
C PRO A 71 -16.64 12.32 -2.10
N GLU A 72 -17.63 13.00 -2.66
CA GLU A 72 -18.78 13.49 -1.90
C GLU A 72 -19.61 12.32 -1.35
N GLY A 73 -20.12 12.47 -0.12
CA GLY A 73 -20.99 11.48 0.50
C GLY A 73 -20.29 10.22 1.03
N LEU A 74 -18.95 10.14 1.03
CA LEU A 74 -18.19 8.98 1.51
C LEU A 74 -18.61 8.53 2.92
N ALA A 75 -18.80 9.50 3.83
CA ALA A 75 -19.18 9.25 5.22
C ALA A 75 -20.60 8.71 5.40
N THR A 76 -21.49 8.94 4.42
CA THR A 76 -22.90 8.52 4.43
C THR A 76 -23.17 7.29 3.57
N THR A 77 -22.15 6.74 2.91
CA THR A 77 -22.32 5.57 2.05
C THR A 77 -22.71 4.33 2.86
N LYS A 78 -23.56 3.48 2.28
CA LYS A 78 -23.91 2.17 2.86
C LYS A 78 -22.82 1.11 2.60
N LEU A 79 -21.82 1.42 1.78
CA LEU A 79 -20.76 0.51 1.38
C LEU A 79 -19.76 0.33 2.53
N GLY A 80 -19.58 -0.91 2.98
CA GLY A 80 -18.58 -1.28 3.96
C GLY A 80 -17.28 -1.79 3.31
N PRO A 81 -16.18 -1.89 4.08
CA PRO A 81 -14.92 -2.46 3.58
C PRO A 81 -15.00 -3.98 3.35
N TYR A 82 -15.99 -4.65 3.94
CA TYR A 82 -16.20 -6.10 3.83
C TYR A 82 -17.63 -6.40 3.43
N VAL A 83 -17.81 -7.58 2.82
CA VAL A 83 -19.11 -8.15 2.47
C VAL A 83 -19.45 -9.25 3.49
N SER A 84 -20.74 -9.51 3.71
CA SER A 84 -21.19 -10.60 4.58
C SER A 84 -20.82 -11.98 3.98
N ASN A 85 -20.30 -12.88 4.82
CA ASN A 85 -19.99 -14.27 4.43
C ASN A 85 -21.21 -15.11 4.04
N VAL A 86 -22.42 -14.62 4.30
CA VAL A 86 -23.68 -15.28 3.92
C VAL A 86 -23.89 -15.22 2.41
N LEU A 87 -23.37 -14.18 1.76
CA LEU A 87 -23.50 -14.03 0.32
C LEU A 87 -22.47 -14.92 -0.40
N PRO A 88 -22.88 -15.67 -1.43
CA PRO A 88 -21.94 -16.44 -2.24
C PRO A 88 -21.14 -15.51 -3.16
N ALA A 89 -20.00 -16.02 -3.64
CA ALA A 89 -19.17 -15.31 -4.59
C ALA A 89 -19.83 -15.30 -5.98
N VAL A 90 -19.93 -14.12 -6.58
CA VAL A 90 -20.45 -13.94 -7.94
C VAL A 90 -19.35 -14.33 -8.94
N LEU A 91 -19.75 -15.08 -9.99
CA LEU A 91 -18.85 -15.51 -11.06
C LEU A 91 -19.30 -14.94 -12.41
N ASN A 92 -18.34 -14.48 -13.21
CA ASN A 92 -18.62 -13.87 -14.51
C ASN A 92 -18.25 -14.83 -15.65
N GLU A 93 -19.17 -15.01 -16.61
CA GLU A 93 -19.02 -15.88 -17.78
C GLU A 93 -19.11 -15.11 -19.09
N PHE A 94 -17.97 -14.97 -19.77
CA PHE A 94 -17.88 -14.26 -21.05
C PHE A 94 -17.99 -15.20 -22.26
N LYS A 95 -19.05 -16.00 -22.34
CA LYS A 95 -19.24 -16.96 -23.44
C LYS A 95 -19.42 -16.23 -24.78
N GLY A 96 -18.58 -16.56 -25.76
CA GLY A 96 -18.61 -15.95 -27.10
C GLY A 96 -17.79 -14.67 -27.26
N TYR A 97 -17.08 -14.24 -26.20
CA TYR A 97 -16.17 -13.09 -26.23
C TYR A 97 -14.73 -13.56 -26.08
N LYS A 98 -13.89 -13.22 -27.05
CA LYS A 98 -12.51 -13.75 -27.15
C LYS A 98 -11.61 -13.19 -26.04
N TYR A 99 -11.80 -11.93 -25.69
CA TYR A 99 -10.98 -11.20 -24.72
C TYR A 99 -11.66 -11.05 -23.35
N GLY A 100 -12.74 -11.81 -23.10
CA GLY A 100 -13.50 -11.75 -21.85
C GLY A 100 -14.05 -10.36 -21.56
N ALA A 101 -13.84 -9.87 -20.34
CA ALA A 101 -14.30 -8.56 -19.88
C ALA A 101 -13.75 -7.37 -20.69
N TYR A 102 -12.63 -7.53 -21.38
CA TYR A 102 -12.01 -6.46 -22.17
C TYR A 102 -12.42 -6.49 -23.65
N ASP A 103 -13.27 -7.43 -24.07
CA ASP A 103 -13.64 -7.54 -25.48
C ASP A 103 -14.47 -6.34 -25.95
N GLY A 104 -14.04 -5.67 -27.03
CA GLY A 104 -14.73 -4.51 -27.59
C GLY A 104 -16.17 -4.84 -28.02
N LYS A 105 -16.41 -6.07 -28.49
CA LYS A 105 -17.75 -6.53 -28.85
C LYS A 105 -18.70 -6.54 -27.65
N LEU A 106 -18.23 -6.96 -26.48
CA LEU A 106 -19.02 -6.99 -25.24
C LEU A 106 -19.48 -5.58 -24.86
N TYR A 107 -18.60 -4.58 -24.94
CA TYR A 107 -18.98 -3.20 -24.65
C TYR A 107 -20.02 -2.64 -25.61
N ILE A 108 -19.93 -2.97 -26.90
CA ILE A 108 -20.91 -2.56 -27.91
C ILE A 108 -22.27 -3.19 -27.62
N ASP A 109 -22.30 -4.47 -27.25
CA ASP A 109 -23.54 -5.16 -26.93
C ASP A 109 -24.18 -4.62 -25.65
N LYS A 110 -23.39 -4.36 -24.59
CA LYS A 110 -23.88 -3.65 -23.38
C LYS A 110 -24.45 -2.28 -23.69
N TYR A 111 -23.84 -1.55 -24.61
CA TYR A 111 -24.36 -0.25 -25.03
C TYR A 111 -25.73 -0.39 -25.73
N LYS A 112 -25.90 -1.40 -26.60
CA LYS A 112 -27.21 -1.70 -27.21
C LYS A 112 -28.24 -2.12 -26.17
N GLU A 113 -27.84 -2.94 -25.19
CA GLU A 113 -28.70 -3.34 -24.08
C GLU A 113 -29.15 -2.13 -23.25
N TYR A 114 -28.24 -1.20 -22.94
CA TYR A 114 -28.57 0.06 -22.26
C TYR A 114 -29.54 0.92 -23.07
N LEU A 115 -29.43 0.97 -24.40
CA LEU A 115 -30.39 1.69 -25.25
C LEU A 115 -31.80 1.10 -25.19
N ILE A 116 -31.92 -0.21 -24.97
CA ILE A 116 -33.20 -0.94 -24.96
C ILE A 116 -33.81 -0.94 -23.55
N TYR A 117 -33.02 -1.30 -22.54
CA TYR A 117 -33.46 -1.55 -21.16
C TYR A 117 -33.17 -0.38 -20.21
N GLY A 118 -32.38 0.61 -20.64
CA GLY A 118 -31.97 1.73 -19.80
C GLY A 118 -30.95 1.31 -18.74
N ALA A 119 -31.10 1.84 -17.52
CA ALA A 119 -30.22 1.57 -16.40
C ALA A 119 -30.38 0.16 -15.79
N ASP A 120 -31.39 -0.59 -16.23
CA ASP A 120 -31.66 -1.95 -15.76
C ASP A 120 -30.79 -2.99 -16.49
N GLU A 121 -30.40 -4.04 -15.78
CA GLU A 121 -29.62 -5.15 -16.34
C GLU A 121 -30.46 -5.94 -17.36
N SER A 122 -29.87 -6.26 -18.51
CA SER A 122 -30.52 -7.14 -19.49
C SER A 122 -30.74 -8.53 -18.88
N PRO A 123 -31.79 -9.28 -19.30
CA PRO A 123 -32.07 -10.60 -18.75
C PRO A 123 -30.88 -11.57 -18.83
N GLU A 124 -30.01 -11.39 -19.83
CA GLU A 124 -28.86 -12.24 -20.08
C GLU A 124 -27.59 -11.79 -19.33
N SER A 125 -27.51 -10.51 -18.95
CA SER A 125 -26.44 -9.99 -18.08
C SER A 125 -26.76 -10.18 -16.59
N ARG A 126 -28.06 -10.22 -16.25
CA ARG A 126 -28.55 -10.38 -14.88
C ARG A 126 -28.06 -11.69 -14.25
N ARG A 127 -27.84 -11.64 -12.93
CA ARG A 127 -27.49 -12.82 -12.12
C ARG A 127 -28.55 -13.92 -12.20
N ASN A 128 -28.09 -15.13 -12.47
CA ASN A 128 -28.91 -16.34 -12.41
C ASN A 128 -28.92 -16.95 -10.99
N GLU A 129 -29.78 -17.93 -10.75
CA GLU A 129 -29.87 -18.67 -9.47
C GLU A 129 -28.53 -19.31 -9.03
N SER A 130 -27.70 -19.67 -10.01
CA SER A 130 -26.36 -20.23 -9.78
C SER A 130 -25.28 -19.17 -9.46
N TRP A 131 -25.65 -17.90 -9.23
CA TRP A 131 -24.72 -16.79 -8.94
C TRP A 131 -23.68 -16.55 -10.05
N VAL A 132 -24.03 -16.95 -11.26
CA VAL A 132 -23.26 -16.73 -12.48
C VAL A 132 -23.95 -15.64 -13.30
N GLU A 133 -23.18 -14.63 -13.71
CA GLU A 133 -23.62 -13.55 -14.61
C GLU A 133 -22.72 -13.48 -15.84
N ARG A 134 -23.21 -12.87 -16.94
CA ARG A 134 -22.37 -12.66 -18.14
C ARG A 134 -21.26 -11.65 -17.88
N GLY A 135 -21.52 -10.71 -16.97
CA GLY A 135 -20.66 -9.58 -16.64
C GLY A 135 -20.94 -8.36 -17.49
#